data_AF-A0A9D9CUQ8-F1
#
_entry.id   AF-A0A9D9CUQ8-F1
#
_cell.length_a   1.000
_cell.length_b   1.000
_cell.length_c   1.000
_cell.angle_alpha   90.00
_cell.angle_beta   90.00
_cell.angle_gamma   90.00
#
_symmetry.space_group_name_H-M   'P 1'
#
loop_
_entity.id
_entity.type
_entity.pdbx_description
1 polymer ?
#
loop_
_entity_poly.entity_id
_entity_poly.type
_entity_poly.pdbx_seq_one_letter_code
_entity_poly.pdbx_strand_id
1 'polypeptide(L)'
;MKKVNKRLTSTRFMSLYQQILKDGATLHLKTDSNFMFTYTNEMIKSNRYEVTFSNNDLYHSSFSDDKILSIRTYYEQQWLDRGLTIKYVSFKVTHRDVFVEPDVDIEYDSYRSYNRSKRSEKNSSQDVV
;
A
#
# COMPACT_ATOMS: atom_id res chain seq x y z
N MET A 1 -6.46 10.80 -4.18
CA MET A 1 -7.09 10.36 -2.90
C MET A 1 -7.83 11.47 -2.15
N LYS A 2 -8.41 12.46 -2.85
CA LYS A 2 -9.13 13.58 -2.21
C LYS A 2 -10.37 13.16 -1.41
N LYS A 3 -11.06 12.10 -1.83
CA LYS A 3 -12.25 11.60 -1.12
C LYS A 3 -11.85 10.48 -0.17
N VAL A 4 -12.11 10.67 1.13
CA VAL A 4 -11.80 9.72 2.21
C VAL A 4 -12.40 8.34 1.94
N ASN A 5 -13.67 8.29 1.51
CA ASN A 5 -14.39 7.04 1.23
C ASN A 5 -13.80 6.17 0.10
N LYS A 6 -12.84 6.70 -0.67
CA LYS A 6 -12.10 5.96 -1.72
C LYS A 6 -10.74 5.44 -1.23
N ARG A 7 -10.30 5.79 -0.03
CA ARG A 7 -9.07 5.28 0.58
C ARG A 7 -9.34 3.86 1.08
N LEU A 8 -8.53 2.89 0.68
CA LEU A 8 -8.75 1.46 0.98
C LEU A 8 -8.65 1.15 2.49
N THR A 9 -8.06 2.04 3.27
CA THR A 9 -7.94 1.93 4.72
C THR A 9 -8.86 2.89 5.46
N SER A 10 -9.83 3.50 4.78
CA SER A 10 -10.84 4.33 5.46
C SER A 10 -11.75 3.51 6.36
N THR A 11 -12.38 4.16 7.32
CA THR A 11 -13.32 3.52 8.27
C THR A 11 -14.42 2.73 7.56
N ARG A 12 -14.91 3.22 6.40
CA ARG A 12 -15.84 2.51 5.53
C ARG A 12 -15.30 1.15 5.05
N PHE A 13 -14.04 1.10 4.61
CA PHE A 13 -13.44 -0.16 4.17
C PHE A 13 -13.07 -1.04 5.35
N MET A 14 -12.63 -0.47 6.47
CA MET A 14 -12.35 -1.23 7.68
C MET A 14 -13.60 -1.93 8.22
N SER A 15 -14.77 -1.27 8.19
CA SER A 15 -16.04 -1.91 8.57
C SER A 15 -16.40 -3.07 7.63
N LEU A 16 -16.10 -2.95 6.33
CA LEU A 16 -16.31 -4.02 5.36
C LEU A 16 -15.34 -5.18 5.58
N TYR A 17 -14.06 -4.89 5.84
CA TYR A 17 -13.06 -5.91 6.11
C TYR A 17 -13.39 -6.70 7.37
N GLN A 18 -13.89 -6.05 8.43
CA GLN A 18 -14.32 -6.73 9.65
C GLN A 18 -15.44 -7.76 9.41
N GLN A 19 -16.30 -7.57 8.40
CA GLN A 19 -17.37 -8.53 8.10
C GLN A 19 -16.87 -9.82 7.44
N ILE A 20 -15.70 -9.77 6.79
CA ILE A 20 -15.15 -10.91 6.03
C ILE A 20 -13.93 -11.54 6.72
N LEU A 21 -13.22 -10.77 7.55
CA LEU A 21 -12.04 -11.23 8.27
C LEU A 21 -12.46 -11.91 9.58
N LYS A 22 -11.68 -12.93 9.98
CA LYS A 22 -11.75 -13.44 11.35
C LYS A 22 -11.27 -12.36 12.32
N ASP A 23 -11.82 -12.35 13.53
CA ASP A 23 -11.32 -11.48 14.58
C ASP A 23 -9.83 -11.76 14.86
N GLY A 24 -9.01 -10.70 14.95
CA GLY A 24 -7.56 -10.80 15.10
C GLY A 24 -6.81 -11.21 13.82
N ALA A 25 -7.44 -11.17 12.64
CA ALA A 25 -6.74 -11.34 11.37
C ALA A 25 -5.72 -10.21 11.13
N THR A 26 -4.65 -10.53 10.43
CA THR A 26 -3.65 -9.52 10.05
C THR A 26 -4.02 -8.91 8.69
N LEU A 27 -4.16 -7.59 8.63
CA LEU A 27 -4.26 -6.85 7.38
C LEU A 27 -2.86 -6.43 6.94
N HIS A 28 -2.55 -6.65 5.67
CA HIS A 28 -1.25 -6.33 5.06
C HIS A 28 -1.43 -5.23 4.02
N LEU A 29 -0.70 -4.12 4.16
CA LEU A 29 -0.66 -3.05 3.18
C LEU A 29 0.79 -2.82 2.72
N LYS A 30 1.02 -2.99 1.42
CA LYS A 30 2.25 -2.62 0.73
C LYS A 30 1.95 -1.48 -0.23
N THR A 31 2.70 -0.39 -0.17
CA THR A 31 2.43 0.80 -0.97
C THR A 31 3.68 1.64 -1.21
N ASP A 32 3.78 2.21 -2.40
CA ASP A 32 4.73 3.25 -2.79
C ASP A 32 4.32 4.64 -2.26
N SER A 33 3.01 4.87 -2.12
CA SER A 33 2.41 6.16 -1.78
C SER A 33 2.70 6.57 -0.34
N ASN A 34 3.35 7.74 -0.15
CA ASN A 34 3.55 8.33 1.16
C ASN A 34 2.22 8.77 1.77
N PHE A 35 1.32 9.30 0.94
CA PHE A 35 -0.02 9.68 1.37
C PHE A 35 -0.77 8.48 1.96
N MET A 36 -0.84 7.36 1.23
CA MET A 36 -1.58 6.16 1.64
C MET A 36 -1.01 5.58 2.92
N PHE A 37 0.32 5.51 3.01
CA PHE A 37 1.01 4.96 4.15
C PHE A 37 0.79 5.80 5.41
N THR A 38 0.99 7.11 5.30
CA THR A 38 0.76 8.05 6.42
C THR A 38 -0.68 8.00 6.90
N TYR A 39 -1.64 8.09 5.97
CA TYR A 39 -3.06 8.00 6.31
C TYR A 39 -3.42 6.68 7.01
N THR A 40 -2.87 5.57 6.53
CA THR A 40 -3.12 4.25 7.14
C THR A 40 -2.56 4.19 8.56
N ASN A 41 -1.37 4.73 8.80
CA ASN A 41 -0.81 4.79 10.16
C ASN A 41 -1.66 5.65 11.10
N GLU A 42 -2.17 6.79 10.63
CA GLU A 42 -3.06 7.64 11.44
C GLU A 42 -4.42 6.96 11.70
N MET A 43 -4.97 6.22 10.73
CA MET A 43 -6.17 5.42 10.93
C MET A 43 -5.94 4.33 11.98
N ILE A 44 -4.82 3.60 11.89
CA ILE A 44 -4.41 2.57 12.85
C ILE A 44 -4.32 3.17 14.25
N LYS A 45 -3.63 4.31 14.42
CA LYS A 45 -3.48 5.00 15.70
C LYS A 45 -4.82 5.46 16.26
N SER A 46 -5.64 6.13 15.44
CA SER A 46 -6.94 6.67 15.84
C SER A 46 -7.91 5.58 16.31
N ASN A 47 -7.81 4.41 15.68
CA ASN A 47 -8.61 3.23 16.04
C ASN A 47 -7.89 2.25 16.97
N ARG A 48 -6.68 2.58 17.46
CA ARG A 48 -5.89 1.76 18.40
C ARG A 48 -5.72 0.29 17.95
N TYR A 49 -5.43 0.07 16.68
CA TYR A 49 -5.07 -1.26 16.19
C TYR A 49 -3.62 -1.59 16.56
N GLU A 50 -3.37 -2.88 16.86
CA GLU A 50 -2.03 -3.38 17.17
C GLU A 50 -1.22 -3.53 15.88
N VAL A 51 -0.15 -2.76 15.75
CA VAL A 51 0.79 -2.86 14.63
C VAL A 51 1.70 -4.06 14.86
N THR A 52 1.67 -5.03 13.94
CA THR A 52 2.57 -6.19 13.96
C THR A 52 3.90 -5.88 13.29
N PHE A 53 3.88 -5.04 12.24
CA PHE A 53 5.09 -4.61 11.55
C PHE A 53 4.84 -3.30 10.81
N SER A 54 5.82 -2.41 10.76
CA SER A 54 5.77 -1.19 9.94
C SER A 54 7.17 -0.80 9.50
N ASN A 55 7.34 -0.53 8.22
CA ASN A 55 8.60 -0.10 7.64
C ASN A 55 8.35 0.82 6.43
N ASN A 56 9.12 1.90 6.36
CA ASN A 56 9.04 2.92 5.32
C ASN A 56 9.97 2.63 4.13
N ASP A 57 10.87 1.66 4.27
CA ASP A 57 11.75 1.19 3.20
C ASP A 57 11.96 -0.32 3.32
N LEU A 58 11.05 -1.06 2.70
CA LEU A 58 10.99 -2.51 2.80
C LEU A 58 12.23 -3.18 2.20
N TYR A 59 12.70 -2.73 1.03
CA TYR A 59 13.76 -3.43 0.29
C TYR A 59 15.18 -3.07 0.71
N HIS A 60 15.38 -1.96 1.41
CA HIS A 60 16.67 -1.63 2.03
C HIS A 60 16.78 -2.08 3.49
N SER A 61 15.75 -2.76 4.02
CA SER A 61 15.77 -3.33 5.37
C SER A 61 16.16 -4.80 5.39
N SER A 62 16.66 -5.26 6.53
CA SER A 62 17.03 -6.66 6.80
C SER A 62 15.90 -7.69 6.65
N PHE A 63 14.68 -7.24 6.30
CA PHE A 63 13.49 -8.05 6.08
C PHE A 63 13.23 -8.37 4.60
N SER A 64 14.14 -8.00 3.71
CA SER A 64 14.08 -8.34 2.27
C SER A 64 14.06 -9.84 1.99
N ASP A 65 14.45 -10.66 2.96
CA ASP A 65 14.57 -12.12 2.83
C ASP A 65 13.26 -12.88 3.12
N ASP A 66 12.20 -12.18 3.55
CA ASP A 66 10.88 -12.77 3.62
C ASP A 66 10.38 -13.11 2.20
N LYS A 67 10.07 -14.40 1.98
CA LYS A 67 9.68 -14.94 0.67
C LYS A 67 8.41 -14.30 0.09
N ILE A 68 7.52 -13.79 0.93
CA ILE A 68 6.26 -13.16 0.50
C ILE A 68 6.48 -11.66 0.27
N LEU A 69 7.19 -10.98 1.17
CA LEU A 69 7.43 -9.54 1.07
C LEU A 69 8.41 -9.18 -0.07
N SER A 70 9.27 -10.12 -0.46
CA SER A 70 10.19 -9.98 -1.60
C SER A 70 9.51 -10.03 -2.97
N ILE A 71 8.24 -10.50 -3.07
CA ILE A 71 7.51 -10.52 -4.33
C ILE A 71 7.25 -9.08 -4.80
N ARG A 72 7.82 -8.73 -5.95
CA ARG A 72 7.70 -7.39 -6.55
C ARG A 72 6.62 -7.35 -7.62
N THR A 73 5.76 -6.33 -7.57
CA THR A 73 4.81 -6.10 -8.65
C THR A 73 5.45 -5.30 -9.80
N TYR A 74 4.81 -5.30 -10.96
CA TYR A 74 5.28 -4.56 -12.14
C TYR A 74 5.45 -3.05 -11.87
N TYR A 75 4.55 -2.43 -11.10
CA TYR A 75 4.65 -1.01 -10.78
C TYR A 75 5.72 -0.74 -9.74
N GLU A 76 5.89 -1.63 -8.75
CA GLU A 76 6.96 -1.49 -7.75
C GLU A 76 8.34 -1.46 -8.40
N GLN A 77 8.59 -2.29 -9.41
CA GLN A 77 9.86 -2.26 -10.13
C GLN A 77 10.09 -0.89 -10.79
N GLN A 78 9.08 -0.34 -11.47
CA GLN A 78 9.19 0.99 -12.09
C GLN A 78 9.43 2.12 -11.09
N TRP A 79 8.90 1.99 -9.88
CA TRP A 79 9.09 2.99 -8.82
C TRP A 79 10.46 2.88 -8.18
N LEU A 80 10.94 1.66 -7.94
CA LEU A 80 12.30 1.42 -7.47
C LEU A 80 13.35 1.94 -8.44
N ASP A 81 13.14 1.77 -9.75
CA ASP A 81 14.04 2.28 -10.79
C ASP A 81 14.10 3.83 -10.79
N ARG A 82 13.12 4.50 -10.19
CA ARG A 82 13.07 5.97 -10.00
C ARG A 82 13.56 6.42 -8.64
N GLY A 83 14.06 5.50 -7.81
CA GLY A 83 14.53 5.79 -6.45
C GLY A 83 13.41 5.99 -5.43
N LEU A 84 12.17 5.57 -5.72
CA LEU A 84 11.10 5.59 -4.72
C LEU A 84 11.16 4.33 -3.87
N THR A 85 10.97 4.52 -2.56
CA THR A 85 10.92 3.44 -1.57
C THR A 85 9.54 2.78 -1.52
N ILE A 86 9.49 1.47 -1.30
CA ILE A 86 8.23 0.77 -1.01
C ILE A 86 8.06 0.63 0.50
N LYS A 87 6.89 1.06 0.98
CA LYS A 87 6.49 1.05 2.39
C LYS A 87 5.58 -0.14 2.63
N TYR A 88 5.62 -0.65 3.86
CA TYR A 88 4.80 -1.79 4.26
C TYR A 88 4.38 -1.67 5.71
N VAL A 89 3.10 -1.93 5.97
CA VAL A 89 2.53 -2.00 7.31
C VAL A 89 1.61 -3.21 7.41
N SER A 90 1.66 -3.89 8.55
CA SER A 90 0.71 -4.92 8.92
C SER A 90 0.22 -4.71 10.35
N PHE A 91 -1.05 -5.00 10.57
CA PHE A 91 -1.70 -4.79 11.86
C PHE A 91 -2.86 -5.75 12.06
N LYS A 92 -3.21 -5.98 13.33
CA LYS A 92 -4.32 -6.84 13.73
C LYS A 92 -5.64 -6.10 13.63
N VAL A 93 -6.57 -6.65 12.87
CA VAL A 93 -7.95 -6.17 12.78
C VAL A 93 -8.77 -6.88 13.85
N THR A 94 -9.04 -6.17 14.94
CA THR A 94 -9.96 -6.61 15.99
C THR A 94 -11.35 -6.04 15.73
N HIS A 95 -12.40 -6.79 16.07
CA HIS A 95 -13.78 -6.36 15.94
C HIS A 95 -14.07 -5.10 16.75
N ARG A 96 -14.76 -4.13 16.15
CA ARG A 96 -15.13 -2.84 16.75
C ARG A 96 -16.49 -2.37 16.26
N ASP A 97 -17.24 -1.71 17.13
CA ASP A 97 -18.55 -1.14 16.80
C ASP A 97 -18.45 0.29 16.28
N VAL A 98 -17.44 1.03 16.74
CA VAL A 98 -17.21 2.43 16.39
C VAL A 98 -15.84 2.59 15.75
N PHE A 99 -15.82 3.26 14.60
CA PHE A 99 -14.61 3.61 13.88
C PHE A 99 -14.41 5.13 13.91
N VAL A 100 -13.17 5.56 14.16
CA VAL A 100 -12.76 6.96 14.17
C VAL A 100 -11.98 7.24 12.90
N GLU A 101 -12.50 8.15 12.08
CA GLU A 101 -11.81 8.59 10.88
C GLU A 101 -10.76 9.65 11.26
N PRO A 102 -9.47 9.47 10.92
CA PRO A 102 -8.44 10.46 11.26
C PRO A 102 -8.65 11.75 10.49
N ASP A 103 -8.62 12.88 11.21
CA ASP A 103 -8.63 14.22 10.64
C ASP A 103 -7.20 14.76 10.57
N VAL A 104 -6.54 14.48 9.44
CA VAL A 104 -5.14 14.84 9.20
C VAL A 104 -4.99 15.40 7.79
N ASP A 105 -4.28 16.52 7.68
CA ASP A 105 -3.85 17.06 6.40
C ASP A 105 -2.54 16.40 5.98
N ILE A 106 -2.56 15.72 4.83
CA ILE A 106 -1.44 14.93 4.32
C ILE A 106 -1.15 15.41 2.91
N GLU A 107 0.11 15.75 2.66
CA GLU A 107 0.56 16.13 1.33
C GLU A 107 0.35 15.01 0.32
N TYR A 108 -0.16 15.37 -0.86
CA TYR A 108 -0.40 14.41 -1.94
C TYR A 108 0.92 14.01 -2.60
N ASP A 109 1.02 12.73 -2.98
CA ASP A 109 2.16 12.27 -3.78
C ASP A 109 2.23 13.04 -5.11
N SER A 110 3.43 13.53 -5.42
CA SER A 110 3.70 14.33 -6.63
C SER A 110 3.73 13.49 -7.92
N TYR A 111 3.95 12.18 -7.79
CA TYR A 111 4.07 11.27 -8.91
C TYR A 111 2.73 10.61 -9.25
N ARG A 112 2.58 10.19 -10.51
CA ARG A 112 1.37 9.54 -11.01
C ARG A 112 1.74 8.27 -11.77
N SER A 113 1.07 7.17 -11.49
CA SER A 113 1.26 5.94 -12.25
C SER A 113 0.93 6.17 -13.73
N TYR A 114 1.79 5.65 -14.61
CA TYR A 114 1.49 5.65 -16.03
C TYR A 114 0.37 4.65 -16.29
N ASN A 115 -0.58 5.02 -17.13
CA ASN A 115 -1.51 4.05 -17.68
C ASN A 115 -0.69 2.96 -18.37
N ARG A 116 -1.06 1.69 -18.16
CA ARG A 116 -0.51 0.56 -18.88
C ARG A 116 -0.68 0.86 -20.37
N SER A 117 0.37 1.33 -21.06
CA SER A 117 0.31 1.47 -22.50
C SER A 117 -0.04 0.08 -23.04
N LYS A 118 -1.07 0.01 -23.90
CA LYS A 118 -1.37 -1.23 -24.61
C LYS A 118 -0.05 -1.68 -25.23
N ARG A 119 0.33 -2.92 -24.97
CA ARG A 119 1.47 -3.59 -25.59
C ARG A 119 1.18 -3.71 -27.09
N SER A 120 1.37 -2.65 -27.84
CA SER A 120 1.48 -2.67 -29.29
C SER A 120 2.78 -1.98 -29.65
N GLU A 121 3.59 -2.70 -30.41
CA GLU A 121 4.78 -2.24 -31.13
C GLU A 121 6.08 -2.14 -30.33
N LYS A 122 6.75 -3.29 -30.18
CA LYS A 122 8.08 -3.50 -30.78
C LYS A 122 8.55 -4.95 -30.59
N ASN A 123 8.53 -5.69 -31.69
CA ASN A 123 9.66 -6.47 -32.21
C ASN A 123 9.26 -7.08 -33.56
N SER A 124 9.20 -6.23 -34.58
CA SER A 124 9.18 -6.62 -35.98
C SER A 124 10.04 -5.61 -36.75
N SER A 125 11.28 -6.01 -37.04
CA SER A 125 12.25 -5.56 -38.06
C SER A 125 13.59 -6.19 -37.62
N GLN A 126 13.93 -7.41 -38.06
CA GLN A 126 14.67 -7.75 -39.30
C GLN A 126 15.99 -6.98 -39.46
N ASP A 127 17.08 -7.76 -39.54
CA ASP A 127 18.26 -7.66 -40.42
C ASP A 127 19.08 -8.95 -40.12
N VAL A 128 19.08 -10.03 -40.91
CA VAL A 128 19.77 -10.25 -42.20
C VAL A 128 21.10 -9.52 -42.28
N VAL A 129 22.20 -10.20 -41.92
CA VAL A 129 23.25 -10.71 -42.84
C VAL A 129 23.90 -11.94 -42.20
#